data_AF-A0AAW8AMG2-F1
#
_entry.id   AF-A0AAW8AMG2-F1
#
_cell.length_a   1.000
_cell.length_b   1.000
_cell.length_c   1.000
_cell.angle_alpha   90.00
_cell.angle_beta   90.00
_cell.angle_gamma   90.00
#
_symmetry.space_group_name_H-M   'P 1'
#
loop_
_entity.id
_entity.type
_entity.pdbx_description
1 polymer ?
#
loop_
_entity_poly.entity_id
_entity_poly.type
_entity_poly.pdbx_seq_one_letter_code
_entity_poly.pdbx_strand_id
1 'polypeptide(L)' 'PIMKVTVETPEEYMGDVMGDLNSRRGRILGMESKMDKHEIAAEVPLGEMFGYATELRSMTKGRAGYSMEFECYREMPKNV' A
#
# COMPACT_ATOMS: atom_id res chain seq x y z
N PRO A 1 -10.05 8.39 -8.11
CA PRO A 1 -10.48 7.01 -7.80
C PRO A 1 -9.64 6.49 -6.65
N ILE A 2 -10.27 5.83 -5.69
CA ILE A 2 -9.57 5.15 -4.61
C ILE A 2 -9.35 3.71 -5.03
N MET A 3 -8.09 3.29 -4.94
CA MET A 3 -7.66 1.93 -5.20
C MET A 3 -7.47 1.24 -3.86
N LYS A 4 -8.03 0.05 -3.72
CA LYS A 4 -7.67 -0.85 -2.64
C LYS A 4 -6.36 -1.51 -3.00
N VAL A 5 -5.34 -1.26 -2.20
CA VAL A 5 -4.00 -1.80 -2.37
C VAL A 5 -3.76 -2.81 -1.27
N THR A 6 -3.41 -4.01 -1.67
CA THR A 6 -3.02 -5.09 -0.79
C THR A 6 -1.55 -5.38 -1.00
N VAL A 7 -0.72 -5.22 0.03
CA VAL A 7 0.73 -5.41 -0.05
C VAL A 7 1.11 -6.63 0.76
N GLU A 8 1.75 -7.60 0.12
CA GLU A 8 2.28 -8.78 0.78
C GLU A 8 3.80 -8.61 0.96
N THR A 9 4.25 -8.56 2.20
CA THR A 9 5.67 -8.39 2.55
C THR A 9 6.03 -9.18 3.80
N PRO A 10 7.27 -9.67 3.96
CA PRO A 10 7.73 -10.20 5.23
C PRO A 10 7.73 -9.12 6.33
N GLU A 11 7.66 -9.55 7.60
CA GLU A 11 7.62 -8.65 8.77
C GLU A 11 8.81 -7.68 8.81
N GLU A 12 9.97 -8.12 8.33
CA GLU A 12 11.21 -7.34 8.31
C GLU A 12 11.12 -6.00 7.54
N TYR A 13 10.23 -5.90 6.53
CA TYR A 13 10.02 -4.67 5.75
C TYR A 13 8.65 -4.03 5.99
N MET A 14 7.85 -4.58 6.90
CA MET A 14 6.49 -4.13 7.15
C MET A 14 6.45 -2.66 7.57
N GLY A 15 7.41 -2.22 8.39
CA GLY A 15 7.54 -0.84 8.84
C GLY A 15 7.80 0.14 7.69
N ASP A 16 8.72 -0.20 6.78
CA ASP A 16 9.03 0.63 5.61
C ASP A 16 7.83 0.76 4.67
N VAL A 17 7.13 -0.35 4.41
CA VAL A 17 5.93 -0.38 3.58
C VAL A 17 4.79 0.44 4.18
N MET A 18 4.57 0.33 5.50
CA MET A 18 3.57 1.16 6.19
C MET A 18 3.91 2.65 6.13
N GLY A 19 5.20 3.00 6.26
CA GLY A 19 5.67 4.39 6.14
C GLY A 19 5.43 4.98 4.76
N ASP A 20 5.70 4.21 3.70
CA ASP A 20 5.46 4.64 2.32
C ASP A 20 3.97 4.80 2.02
N LEU A 21 3.13 3.83 2.43
CA LEU A 21 1.67 3.92 2.27
C LEU A 21 1.11 5.16 2.96
N ASN A 22 1.59 5.50 4.16
CA ASN A 22 1.16 6.70 4.88
C ASN A 22 1.63 7.99 4.18
N SER A 23 2.85 8.00 3.63
CA SER A 23 3.40 9.13 2.87
C SER A 23 2.61 9.40 1.59
N ARG A 24 2.06 8.34 0.97
CA ARG A 24 1.22 8.39 -0.24
C ARG A 24 -0.25 8.71 0.04
N ARG A 25 -0.56 9.26 1.22
CA ARG A 25 -1.93 9.55 1.68
C ARG A 25 -2.82 8.29 1.68
N GLY A 26 -2.20 7.12 1.87
CA GLY A 26 -2.87 5.84 1.99
C GLY A 26 -3.50 5.68 3.36
N ARG A 27 -4.72 5.17 3.40
CA ARG A 27 -5.42 4.82 4.64
C ARG A 27 -5.33 3.33 4.88
N ILE A 28 -4.60 2.91 5.91
CA ILE A 28 -4.53 1.51 6.30
C ILE A 28 -5.91 1.04 6.78
N LEU A 29 -6.46 0.02 6.14
CA LEU A 29 -7.72 -0.62 6.51
C LEU A 29 -7.50 -1.71 7.56
N GLY A 30 -6.40 -2.44 7.44
CA GLY A 30 -6.07 -3.54 8.32
C GLY A 30 -4.82 -4.27 7.85
N MET A 31 -4.36 -5.19 8.69
CA MET A 31 -3.21 -6.02 8.42
C MET A 31 -3.56 -7.45 8.81
N GLU A 32 -3.25 -8.40 7.93
CA GLU A 32 -3.50 -9.81 8.11
C GLU A 32 -2.17 -10.56 8.05
N SER A 33 -1.89 -11.39 9.05
CA SER A 33 -0.66 -12.17 9.12
C SER A 33 -0.92 -13.56 8.56
N LYS A 34 -0.34 -13.90 7.41
CA LYS A 34 -0.38 -15.24 6.82
C LYS A 34 0.98 -15.92 6.97
N MET A 35 1.10 -16.73 8.02
CA MET A 35 2.24 -17.62 8.23
C MET A 35 3.58 -16.84 8.19
N ASP A 36 4.34 -16.92 7.08
CA ASP A 36 5.62 -16.23 6.89
C ASP A 36 5.53 -14.84 6.21
N LYS A 37 4.32 -14.36 5.91
CA LYS A 37 4.11 -13.08 5.22
C LYS A 37 3.00 -12.26 5.88
N HIS A 38 3.14 -10.95 5.81
CA HIS A 38 2.12 -10.00 6.24
C HIS A 38 1.47 -9.35 5.03
N GLU A 39 0.15 -9.34 5.05
CA GLU A 39 -0.70 -8.72 4.06
C GLU A 39 -1.26 -7.41 4.65
N ILE A 40 -0.91 -6.27 4.06
CA ILE A 40 -1.37 -4.95 4.50
C ILE A 40 -2.40 -4.47 3.50
N ALA A 41 -3.63 -4.23 3.96
CA ALA A 41 -4.69 -3.64 3.14
C ALA A 41 -4.77 -2.14 3.40
N ALA A 42 -4.73 -1.34 2.33
CA ALA A 42 -4.80 0.11 2.39
C ALA A 42 -5.60 0.70 1.22
N GLU A 43 -6.28 1.81 1.46
CA GLU A 43 -6.92 2.61 0.42
C GLU A 43 -5.96 3.71 -0.02
N VAL A 44 -5.57 3.73 -1.28
CA VAL A 44 -4.66 4.76 -1.81
C VAL A 44 -5.29 5.43 -3.04
N PRO A 45 -5.22 6.76 -3.16
CA PRO A 45 -5.63 7.44 -4.39
C PRO A 45 -4.75 7.00 -5.57
N LEU A 46 -5.36 6.68 -6.71
CA LEU A 46 -4.63 6.25 -7.92
C LEU A 46 -3.49 7.20 -8.32
N GLY A 47 -3.66 8.51 -8.10
CA GLY A 47 -2.65 9.52 -8.42
C GLY A 47 -1.35 9.40 -7.61
N GLU A 48 -1.43 8.81 -6.41
CA GLU A 48 -0.29 8.60 -5.51
C GLU A 48 0.35 7.22 -5.71
N MET A 49 -0.15 6.38 -6.64
CA MET A 49 0.40 5.04 -6.91
C MET A 49 1.42 5.01 -8.04
N PHE A 50 1.67 6.15 -8.69
CA PHE A 50 2.68 6.23 -9.74
C PHE A 50 4.08 5.96 -9.16
N GLY A 51 4.84 5.05 -9.79
CA GLY A 51 6.17 4.64 -9.32
C GLY A 51 6.18 3.65 -8.13
N TYR A 52 5.03 3.32 -7.55
CA TYR A 52 4.95 2.47 -6.35
C TYR A 52 5.61 1.09 -6.53
N ALA A 53 5.43 0.46 -7.69
CA ALA A 53 6.02 -0.85 -7.98
C ALA A 53 7.56 -0.86 -7.88
N THR A 54 8.20 0.23 -8.29
CA THR A 54 9.66 0.36 -8.28
C THR A 54 10.16 0.62 -6.86
N GLU A 55 9.52 1.51 -6.13
CA GLU A 55 9.87 1.83 -4.74
C GLU A 55 9.65 0.64 -3.81
N LEU A 56 8.52 -0.06 -3.94
CA LEU A 56 8.23 -1.27 -3.17
C LEU A 56 9.32 -2.33 -3.36
N ARG A 57 9.75 -2.56 -4.61
CA ARG A 57 10.86 -3.47 -4.90
C ARG A 57 12.18 -3.00 -4.28
N SER A 58 12.44 -1.70 -4.29
CA SER A 58 13.67 -1.13 -3.70
C SER A 58 13.71 -1.35 -2.18
N MET A 59 12.60 -1.02 -1.47
CA MET A 59 12.49 -1.14 -0.02
C MET A 59 12.57 -2.61 0.44
N THR A 60 11.90 -3.51 -0.28
CA THR A 60 11.76 -4.91 0.13
C THR A 60 12.80 -5.82 -0.53
N LYS A 61 13.78 -5.25 -1.22
CA LYS A 61 14.78 -5.98 -2.02
C LYS A 61 14.14 -6.98 -3.00
N GLY A 62 12.98 -6.62 -3.55
CA GLY A 62 12.20 -7.43 -4.48
C GLY A 62 11.42 -8.59 -3.84
N ARG A 63 11.27 -8.61 -2.51
CA ARG A 63 10.57 -9.69 -1.78
C ARG A 63 9.09 -9.40 -1.49
N ALA A 64 8.64 -8.16 -1.68
CA ALA A 64 7.22 -7.82 -1.55
C ALA A 64 6.49 -7.80 -2.89
N GLY A 65 5.21 -8.15 -2.84
CA GLY A 65 4.26 -8.00 -3.93
C GLY A 65 3.16 -7.03 -3.53
N TYR A 66 2.51 -6.41 -4.52
CA TYR A 66 1.30 -5.65 -4.29
C TYR A 66 0.24 -6.02 -5.33
N SER A 67 -1.01 -5.93 -4.91
CA SER A 67 -2.21 -6.06 -5.73
C SER A 67 -3.03 -4.80 -5.57
N MET A 68 -3.62 -4.32 -6.66
CA MET A 68 -4.47 -3.14 -6.66
C MET A 68 -5.81 -3.46 -7.31
N GLU A 69 -6.89 -3.14 -6.61
CA GLU A 69 -8.26 -3.31 -7.09
C GLU A 69 -9.01 -1.98 -7.01
N PHE A 70 -9.90 -1.73 -7.97
CA PHE A 70 -10.76 -0.55 -7.92
C PHE A 70 -11.79 -0.74 -6.80
N GLU A 71 -11.85 0.20 -5.85
CA GLU A 71 -12.79 0.12 -4.73
C GLU A 71 -13.97 1.06 -4.95
N CYS A 72 -13.72 2.36 -5.01
CA CYS A 72 -14.77 3.34 -5.22
C CYS A 72 -14.24 4.68 -5.75
N TYR A 73 -15.17 5.50 -6.26
CA TYR A 73 -14.91 6.92 -6.44
C TYR A 73 -15.26 7.64 -5.14
N ARG A 74 -14.23 8.00 -4.36
CA ARG A 74 -14.36 8.93 -3.24
C ARG A 74 -13.92 10.31 -3.68
N GLU A 75 -14.65 11.35 -3.29
CA GLU A 75 -14.18 12.72 -3.44
C GLU A 75 -12.84 12.86 -2.70
N MET A 76 -11.81 13.37 -3.38
CA MET A 76 -10.60 13.76 -2.70
C MET A 76 -10.97 14.82 -1.67
N PRO A 77 -10.52 14.69 -0.40
CA PRO A 77 -10.73 15.77 0.56
C PRO A 77 -10.17 17.05 -0.06
N LYS A 78 -11.03 18.07 -0.19
CA LYS A 78 -10.62 19.40 -0.64
C LYS A 78 -9.48 19.82 0.28
N ASN A 79 -8.30 19.96 -0.31
CA ASN A 79 -7.07 20.35 0.37
C ASN A 79 -7.37 21.55 1.29
N VAL A 80 -6.98 21.46 2.57
CA VAL A 80 -6.81 22.66 3.40
C VAL A 80 -5.57 23.41 2.95
#